data_AF-A0A1Q6K4X4-F1
#
_entry.id   AF-A0A1Q6K4X4-F1
#
_cell.length_a   1.000
_cell.length_b   1.000
_cell.length_c   1.000
_cell.angle_alpha   90.00
_cell.angle_beta   90.00
_cell.angle_gamma   90.00
#
_symmetry.space_group_name_H-M   'P 1'
#
loop_
_entity.id
_entity.type
_entity.pdbx_description
1 polymer ?
#
loop_
_entity_poly.entity_id
_entity_poly.type
_entity_poly.pdbx_seq_one_letter_code
_entity_poly.pdbx_strand_id
1 'polypeptide(L)'
;MEPLVKLPMSLGLIVWNQLKEHGIEPRKNKLGIIDFSFKKEELELITELKIVNPTSRNIEGISLLPNLKKLELESKGITAHKQKKMIASISDDEIKEIAQCTSLEELSIVNQAEISYIDVSRLSNLRVLEIHHNENLDEIIGLEEINGLWEIDIFGNNRLGKIENLDRIILSNEELADLQLDVLSFPDAIGLNRSTMEYNDDALEAIKELDAKWKESMHGKTQIVINNAQMILLHNKACQILDENIPMGAETKDIIVGIERYMAKNVTYDYVGMNNGHTSGTKMQDGTYLMSGPKKGCNGAFNALILNKCVCEGYTRGMQYLLKLRGIQTHNVDCYAGKDETHMADESMKEDLYTTYTIPEDGYHSIICIDDYDALYCDPCWDACQYQAKYGNKDLPYCLKTKAEISETHTLSFDERVVSNNHLSKSRNLIADSIKRNDLFVKTRMDRIKNMQQSLKRYRGQILDKKIGDRL
;
A
#
# COMPACT_ATOMS: atom_id res chain seq x y z
N MET A 1 8.75 -40.67 34.93
CA MET A 1 9.05 -40.22 33.56
C MET A 1 8.65 -38.77 33.51
N GLU A 2 9.53 -37.90 33.03
CA GLU A 2 9.12 -36.53 32.68
C GLU A 2 7.99 -36.60 31.65
N PRO A 3 6.97 -35.75 31.76
CA PRO A 3 5.88 -35.71 30.80
C PRO A 3 6.43 -35.24 29.45
N LEU A 4 6.20 -36.05 28.40
CA LEU A 4 6.53 -35.65 27.05
C LEU A 4 5.43 -34.73 26.50
N VAL A 5 5.83 -33.69 25.79
CA VAL A 5 4.95 -32.78 25.05
C VAL A 5 4.80 -33.31 23.63
N LYS A 6 3.58 -33.56 23.19
CA LYS A 6 3.31 -34.07 21.84
C LYS A 6 3.03 -32.92 20.89
N LEU A 7 3.85 -32.76 19.87
CA LEU A 7 3.61 -31.80 18.78
C LEU A 7 2.83 -32.47 17.63
N PRO A 8 2.05 -31.70 16.85
CA PRO A 8 1.54 -32.13 15.56
C PRO A 8 2.66 -32.60 14.62
N MET A 9 2.34 -33.50 13.69
CA MET A 9 3.33 -34.11 12.81
C MET A 9 4.10 -33.07 11.98
N SER A 10 3.40 -32.05 11.48
CA SER A 10 3.97 -30.97 10.67
C SER A 10 5.07 -30.21 11.43
N LEU A 11 4.72 -29.61 12.56
CA LEU A 11 5.66 -28.88 13.39
C LEU A 11 6.73 -29.81 13.98
N GLY A 12 6.35 -31.00 14.42
CA GLY A 12 7.27 -31.99 14.99
C GLY A 12 8.37 -32.44 14.02
N LEU A 13 8.09 -32.49 12.71
CA LEU A 13 9.12 -32.74 11.69
C LEU A 13 10.12 -31.59 11.59
N ILE A 14 9.63 -30.35 11.64
CA ILE A 14 10.47 -29.14 11.61
C ILE A 14 11.37 -29.12 12.85
N VAL A 15 10.79 -29.29 14.04
CA VAL A 15 11.52 -29.36 15.31
C VAL A 15 12.56 -30.48 15.29
N TRP A 16 12.21 -31.67 14.80
CA TRP A 16 13.19 -32.75 14.69
C TRP A 16 14.37 -32.42 13.77
N ASN A 17 14.13 -31.72 12.67
CA ASN A 17 15.21 -31.32 11.78
C ASN A 17 16.17 -30.34 12.45
N GLN A 18 15.65 -29.42 13.26
CA GLN A 18 16.47 -28.47 14.00
C GLN A 18 17.21 -29.11 15.19
N LEU A 19 16.56 -30.03 15.91
CA LEU A 19 17.20 -30.76 17.01
C LEU A 19 18.40 -31.62 16.57
N LYS A 20 18.48 -32.03 15.30
CA LYS A 20 19.67 -32.69 14.74
C LYS A 20 20.92 -31.82 14.80
N GLU A 21 20.78 -30.50 14.70
CA GLU A 21 21.90 -29.56 14.84
C GLU A 21 22.47 -29.58 16.26
N HIS A 22 21.66 -30.00 17.24
CA HIS A 22 22.07 -30.25 18.63
C HIS A 22 22.46 -31.72 18.90
N GLY A 23 22.58 -32.55 17.86
CA GLY A 23 22.95 -33.96 17.97
C GLY A 23 21.83 -34.85 18.55
N ILE A 24 20.58 -34.38 18.53
CA ILE A 24 19.43 -35.13 19.05
C ILE A 24 18.66 -35.75 17.89
N GLU A 25 18.67 -37.08 17.83
CA GLU A 25 18.01 -37.84 16.77
C GLU A 25 16.52 -38.11 17.06
N PRO A 26 15.67 -38.19 16.03
CA PRO A 26 14.25 -38.47 16.20
C PRO A 26 14.00 -39.80 16.91
N ARG A 27 13.18 -39.76 17.97
CA ARG A 27 12.67 -40.97 18.62
C ARG A 27 11.77 -41.74 17.66
N LYS A 28 11.79 -43.07 17.79
CA LYS A 28 10.90 -43.98 17.05
C LYS A 28 10.05 -44.77 18.03
N ASN A 29 8.79 -44.96 17.70
CA ASN A 29 7.91 -45.84 18.46
C ASN A 29 8.26 -47.32 18.20
N LYS A 30 7.52 -48.24 18.85
CA LYS A 30 7.73 -49.70 18.71
C LYS A 30 7.60 -50.23 17.28
N LEU A 31 6.96 -49.48 16.38
CA LEU A 31 6.77 -49.81 14.97
C LEU A 31 7.86 -49.18 14.07
N GLY A 32 8.84 -48.48 14.64
CA GLY A 32 9.90 -47.79 13.90
C GLY A 32 9.45 -46.46 13.26
N ILE A 33 8.24 -45.99 13.55
CA ILE A 33 7.70 -44.71 13.06
C ILE A 33 8.19 -43.59 13.96
N ILE A 34 8.52 -42.43 13.39
CA ILE A 34 8.94 -41.24 14.14
C ILE A 34 7.86 -40.87 15.17
N ASP A 35 8.32 -40.65 16.41
CA ASP A 35 7.51 -40.15 17.52
C ASP A 35 7.70 -38.62 17.63
N PHE A 36 6.60 -37.89 17.74
CA PHE A 36 6.56 -36.43 17.86
C PHE A 36 6.32 -36.00 19.31
N SER A 37 6.72 -36.84 20.27
CA SER A 37 6.70 -36.55 21.69
C SER A 37 8.09 -36.09 22.14
N PHE A 38 8.19 -34.87 22.66
CA PHE A 38 9.41 -34.16 23.01
C PHE A 38 9.56 -33.99 24.51
N LYS A 39 10.80 -34.02 25.01
CA LYS A 39 11.09 -33.55 26.36
C LYS A 39 11.05 -32.03 26.39
N LYS A 40 10.77 -31.45 27.55
CA LYS A 40 10.73 -29.99 27.71
C LYS A 40 12.07 -29.36 27.37
N GLU A 41 13.16 -29.97 27.83
CA GLU A 41 14.54 -29.49 27.62
C GLU A 41 14.93 -29.52 26.14
N GLU A 42 14.31 -30.39 25.34
CA GLU A 42 14.53 -30.41 23.89
C GLU A 42 13.78 -29.25 23.22
N LEU A 43 12.53 -28.99 23.60
CA LEU A 43 11.78 -27.85 23.07
C LEU A 43 12.40 -26.51 23.47
N GLU A 44 13.03 -26.43 24.64
CA GLU A 44 13.78 -25.26 25.12
C GLU A 44 15.01 -24.93 24.26
N LEU A 45 15.53 -25.88 23.47
CA LEU A 45 16.63 -25.63 22.53
C LEU A 45 16.17 -24.92 21.25
N ILE A 46 14.86 -24.92 20.96
CA ILE A 46 14.32 -24.29 19.77
C ILE A 46 14.11 -22.80 20.04
N THR A 47 15.08 -21.99 19.61
CA THR A 47 15.06 -20.54 19.81
C THR A 47 14.69 -19.75 18.56
N GLU A 48 14.80 -20.36 17.39
CA GLU A 48 14.52 -19.71 16.12
C GLU A 48 13.85 -20.69 15.16
N LEU A 49 12.93 -20.22 14.32
CA LEU A 49 12.34 -21.02 13.25
C LEU A 49 12.20 -20.19 11.99
N LYS A 50 12.65 -20.75 10.86
CA LYS A 50 12.40 -20.23 9.52
C LYS A 50 11.66 -21.27 8.70
N ILE A 51 10.46 -20.93 8.26
CA ILE A 51 9.59 -21.83 7.51
C ILE A 51 9.26 -21.18 6.17
N VAL A 52 9.67 -21.86 5.10
CA VAL A 52 9.47 -21.41 3.73
C VAL A 52 8.34 -22.21 3.09
N ASN A 53 7.37 -21.52 2.50
CA ASN A 53 6.14 -22.08 1.94
C ASN A 53 5.35 -22.91 2.98
N PRO A 54 5.00 -22.34 4.16
CA PRO A 54 4.15 -23.05 5.11
C PRO A 54 2.75 -23.26 4.53
N THR A 55 2.21 -24.47 4.63
CA THR A 55 0.78 -24.75 4.34
C THR A 55 -0.04 -24.71 5.63
N SER A 56 -1.36 -24.60 5.53
CA SER A 56 -2.27 -24.65 6.67
C SER A 56 -1.93 -25.79 7.64
N ARG A 57 -1.88 -25.45 8.93
CA ARG A 57 -1.48 -26.32 10.06
C ARG A 57 -0.01 -26.72 10.09
N ASN A 58 0.88 -26.08 9.33
CA ASN A 58 2.31 -26.35 9.44
C ASN A 58 2.90 -25.92 10.78
N ILE A 59 2.31 -24.91 11.41
CA ILE A 59 2.77 -24.40 12.70
C ILE A 59 1.76 -24.65 13.83
N GLU A 60 0.81 -25.56 13.63
CA GLU A 60 -0.06 -26.03 14.73
C GLU A 60 0.81 -26.58 15.87
N GLY A 61 0.54 -26.13 17.09
CA GLY A 61 1.32 -26.35 18.29
C GLY A 61 2.52 -25.41 18.51
N ILE A 62 2.70 -24.33 17.74
CA ILE A 62 3.91 -23.46 17.83
C ILE A 62 4.07 -22.83 19.21
N SER A 63 2.95 -22.55 19.89
CA SER A 63 2.93 -22.01 21.27
C SER A 63 3.52 -22.95 22.32
N LEU A 64 3.77 -24.22 21.98
CA LEU A 64 4.42 -25.19 22.85
C LEU A 64 5.95 -25.09 22.86
N LEU A 65 6.54 -24.18 22.06
CA LEU A 65 7.98 -23.91 22.03
C LEU A 65 8.33 -22.78 23.01
N PRO A 66 8.84 -23.08 24.22
CA PRO A 66 8.88 -22.13 25.32
C PRO A 66 9.95 -21.03 25.18
N ASN A 67 10.95 -21.22 24.32
CA ASN A 67 12.08 -20.32 24.14
C ASN A 67 12.18 -19.77 22.73
N LEU A 68 11.12 -19.88 21.92
CA LEU A 68 11.12 -19.38 20.55
C LEU A 68 11.20 -17.84 20.56
N LYS A 69 12.36 -17.31 20.17
CA LYS A 69 12.67 -15.88 20.11
C LYS A 69 12.48 -15.31 18.71
N LYS A 70 12.68 -16.12 17.68
CA LYS A 70 12.60 -15.69 16.28
C LYS A 70 11.71 -16.59 15.45
N LEU A 71 10.75 -16.02 14.73
CA LEU A 71 9.91 -16.75 13.80
C LEU A 71 9.85 -16.02 12.45
N GLU A 72 10.28 -16.70 11.39
CA GLU A 72 10.19 -16.24 10.01
C GLU A 72 9.29 -17.17 9.20
N LEU A 73 8.22 -16.63 8.62
CA LEU A 73 7.30 -17.33 7.73
C LEU A 73 7.33 -16.64 6.37
N GLU A 74 7.85 -17.32 5.34
CA GLU A 74 7.98 -16.76 4.00
C GLU A 74 7.40 -17.69 2.96
N SER A 75 6.45 -17.22 2.15
CA SER A 75 6.03 -17.95 0.95
C SER A 75 6.71 -17.40 -0.30
N LYS A 76 7.35 -18.27 -1.07
CA LYS A 76 8.07 -17.97 -2.31
C LYS A 76 7.15 -18.16 -3.51
N GLY A 77 7.18 -17.20 -4.43
CA GLY A 77 6.37 -17.16 -5.65
C GLY A 77 5.52 -15.89 -5.65
N ILE A 78 5.78 -14.99 -6.60
CA ILE A 78 5.29 -13.59 -6.58
C ILE A 78 4.46 -13.30 -7.84
N THR A 79 3.34 -13.98 -8.00
CA THR A 79 2.46 -13.72 -9.15
C THR A 79 1.01 -13.89 -8.71
N ALA A 80 0.33 -12.78 -8.46
CA ALA A 80 -1.01 -12.65 -7.88
C ALA A 80 -2.00 -13.72 -8.40
N HIS A 81 -1.98 -14.02 -9.70
CA HIS A 81 -2.90 -15.02 -10.25
C HIS A 81 -2.59 -16.49 -9.88
N LYS A 82 -1.31 -16.93 -9.91
CA LYS A 82 -0.94 -18.28 -9.39
C LYS A 82 -1.08 -18.34 -7.87
N GLN A 83 -1.11 -17.18 -7.22
CA GLN A 83 -1.06 -17.04 -5.78
C GLN A 83 -2.39 -17.38 -5.09
N LYS A 84 -3.55 -17.06 -5.70
CA LYS A 84 -4.87 -17.38 -5.13
C LYS A 84 -5.22 -18.88 -5.05
N LYS A 85 -4.61 -19.75 -5.87
CA LYS A 85 -4.96 -21.19 -5.91
C LYS A 85 -3.89 -22.11 -5.29
N MET A 86 -2.68 -21.61 -5.03
CA MET A 86 -1.53 -22.43 -4.62
C MET A 86 -0.51 -21.73 -3.70
N ILE A 87 -0.76 -20.53 -3.14
CA ILE A 87 0.13 -20.03 -2.07
C ILE A 87 0.04 -21.01 -0.91
N ALA A 88 1.20 -21.56 -0.55
CA ALA A 88 1.37 -22.12 0.77
C ALA A 88 1.20 -20.95 1.75
N SER A 89 0.11 -20.93 2.51
CA SER A 89 -0.12 -19.95 3.57
C SER A 89 -0.38 -20.67 4.87
N ILE A 90 0.01 -20.04 5.97
CA ILE A 90 -0.64 -20.30 7.26
C ILE A 90 -2.05 -19.70 7.28
N SER A 91 -2.85 -20.15 8.25
CA SER A 91 -4.22 -19.69 8.47
C SER A 91 -4.35 -18.79 9.71
N ASP A 92 -5.48 -18.08 9.83
CA ASP A 92 -5.81 -17.28 11.02
C ASP A 92 -5.77 -18.07 12.34
N ASP A 93 -6.09 -19.37 12.32
CA ASP A 93 -6.01 -20.21 13.52
C ASP A 93 -4.56 -20.35 14.01
N GLU A 94 -3.59 -20.39 13.10
CA GLU A 94 -2.17 -20.43 13.42
C GLU A 94 -1.66 -19.07 13.93
N ILE A 95 -2.24 -17.95 13.48
CA ILE A 95 -1.96 -16.62 14.05
C ILE A 95 -2.32 -16.58 15.55
N LYS A 96 -3.42 -17.21 15.98
CA LYS A 96 -3.81 -17.29 17.41
C LYS A 96 -2.78 -18.03 18.26
N GLU A 97 -2.04 -18.96 17.65
CA GLU A 97 -0.98 -19.68 18.34
C GLU A 97 0.32 -18.86 18.40
N ILE A 98 0.66 -18.14 17.32
CA ILE A 98 1.78 -17.19 17.30
C ILE A 98 1.59 -16.15 18.42
N ALA A 99 0.38 -15.63 18.59
CA ALA A 99 0.04 -14.67 19.66
C ALA A 99 0.27 -15.22 21.09
N GLN A 100 0.49 -16.53 21.26
CA GLN A 100 0.83 -17.15 22.56
C GLN A 100 2.34 -17.35 22.76
N CYS A 101 3.15 -17.08 21.75
CA CYS A 101 4.61 -17.22 21.80
C CYS A 101 5.26 -16.00 22.47
N THR A 102 5.02 -15.82 23.77
CA THR A 102 5.42 -14.61 24.52
C THR A 102 6.94 -14.39 24.63
N SER A 103 7.75 -15.38 24.27
CA SER A 103 9.21 -15.27 24.17
C SER A 103 9.70 -14.62 22.87
N LEU A 104 8.83 -14.36 21.89
CA LEU A 104 9.22 -13.79 20.60
C LEU A 104 9.82 -12.38 20.77
N GLU A 105 10.99 -12.21 20.19
CA GLU A 105 11.76 -10.98 20.03
C GLU A 105 11.73 -10.51 18.56
N GLU A 106 11.63 -11.43 17.59
CA GLU A 106 11.56 -11.13 16.16
C GLU A 106 10.44 -11.94 15.48
N LEU A 107 9.56 -11.24 14.75
CA LEU A 107 8.49 -11.85 13.97
C LEU A 107 8.50 -11.32 12.53
N SER A 108 8.63 -12.24 11.57
CA SER A 108 8.54 -11.94 10.14
C SER A 108 7.45 -12.80 9.49
N ILE A 109 6.42 -12.16 8.93
CA ILE A 109 5.29 -12.80 8.24
C ILE A 109 5.19 -12.21 6.84
N VAL A 110 5.60 -13.01 5.85
CA VAL A 110 5.79 -12.57 4.47
C VAL A 110 4.98 -13.43 3.52
N ASN A 111 4.17 -12.76 2.69
CA ASN A 111 3.43 -13.38 1.59
C ASN A 111 2.49 -14.51 2.04
N GLN A 112 1.85 -14.36 3.19
CA GLN A 112 0.80 -15.25 3.69
C GLN A 112 -0.55 -14.73 3.19
N ALA A 113 -1.11 -15.40 2.18
CA ALA A 113 -2.33 -14.93 1.53
C ALA A 113 -3.63 -15.34 2.24
N GLU A 114 -3.61 -16.31 3.16
CA GLU A 114 -4.82 -16.79 3.84
C GLU A 114 -5.05 -16.16 5.22
N ILE A 115 -4.18 -15.23 5.65
CA ILE A 115 -4.38 -14.50 6.91
C ILE A 115 -5.12 -13.19 6.66
N SER A 116 -6.07 -12.88 7.54
CA SER A 116 -6.75 -11.58 7.52
C SER A 116 -6.26 -10.66 8.63
N TYR A 117 -5.70 -11.18 9.71
CA TYR A 117 -5.21 -10.37 10.82
C TYR A 117 -3.90 -10.91 11.41
N ILE A 118 -3.20 -10.05 12.17
CA ILE A 118 -2.08 -10.41 13.02
C ILE A 118 -2.32 -9.84 14.42
N ASP A 119 -2.17 -10.67 15.46
CA ASP A 119 -2.28 -10.24 16.86
C ASP A 119 -0.91 -10.33 17.55
N VAL A 120 -0.37 -9.17 17.91
CA VAL A 120 0.89 -9.04 18.65
C VAL A 120 0.70 -8.60 20.09
N SER A 121 -0.53 -8.48 20.59
CA SER A 121 -0.87 -7.89 21.91
C SER A 121 -0.17 -8.54 23.12
N ARG A 122 0.28 -9.78 22.98
CA ARG A 122 0.97 -10.54 24.04
C ARG A 122 2.48 -10.71 23.80
N LEU A 123 2.99 -10.22 22.69
CA LEU A 123 4.40 -10.35 22.29
C LEU A 123 5.23 -9.22 22.90
N SER A 124 5.16 -9.04 24.22
CA SER A 124 5.77 -7.89 24.92
C SER A 124 7.29 -7.78 24.79
N ASN A 125 7.96 -8.85 24.34
CA ASN A 125 9.41 -8.88 24.12
C ASN A 125 9.79 -8.52 22.67
N LEU A 126 8.82 -8.26 21.80
CA LEU A 126 9.04 -8.02 20.38
C LEU A 126 9.88 -6.75 20.16
N ARG A 127 10.93 -6.89 19.33
CA ARG A 127 11.92 -5.88 18.97
C ARG A 127 11.90 -5.63 17.46
N VAL A 128 11.62 -6.65 16.67
CA VAL A 128 11.56 -6.58 15.20
C VAL A 128 10.21 -7.11 14.72
N LEU A 129 9.52 -6.31 13.91
CA LEU A 129 8.28 -6.72 13.25
C LEU A 129 8.37 -6.47 11.75
N GLU A 130 8.37 -7.55 10.97
CA GLU A 130 8.32 -7.53 9.52
C GLU A 130 6.99 -8.15 9.04
N ILE A 131 6.14 -7.36 8.40
CA ILE A 131 4.86 -7.81 7.86
C ILE A 131 4.71 -7.24 6.46
N HIS A 132 4.94 -8.04 5.43
CA HIS A 132 4.81 -7.51 4.08
C HIS A 132 4.30 -8.50 3.05
N HIS A 133 3.58 -7.96 2.06
CA HIS A 133 2.95 -8.70 0.98
C HIS A 133 1.89 -9.72 1.40
N ASN A 134 1.24 -9.53 2.56
CA ASN A 134 0.10 -10.35 2.98
C ASN A 134 -1.18 -9.78 2.36
N GLU A 135 -1.56 -10.32 1.19
CA GLU A 135 -2.61 -9.75 0.32
C GLU A 135 -3.97 -9.58 1.00
N ASN A 136 -4.34 -10.49 1.90
CA ASN A 136 -5.62 -10.46 2.59
C ASN A 136 -5.57 -9.81 3.98
N LEU A 137 -4.39 -9.41 4.46
CA LEU A 137 -4.23 -8.78 5.77
C LEU A 137 -4.93 -7.41 5.80
N ASP A 138 -5.90 -7.26 6.69
CA ASP A 138 -6.65 -6.03 6.88
C ASP A 138 -6.46 -5.39 8.28
N GLU A 139 -5.94 -6.15 9.24
CA GLU A 139 -5.80 -5.69 10.63
C GLU A 139 -4.51 -6.16 11.32
N ILE A 140 -3.90 -5.27 12.11
CA ILE A 140 -2.83 -5.60 13.07
C ILE A 140 -3.31 -5.15 14.45
N ILE A 141 -3.36 -6.08 15.40
CA ILE A 141 -3.94 -5.89 16.73
C ILE A 141 -2.84 -5.83 17.79
N GLY A 142 -2.91 -4.85 18.69
CA GLY A 142 -2.09 -4.77 19.90
C GLY A 142 -0.67 -4.26 19.65
N LEU A 143 -0.41 -3.62 18.51
CA LEU A 143 0.90 -3.02 18.22
C LEU A 143 1.19 -1.85 19.18
N GLU A 144 0.15 -1.17 19.66
CA GLU A 144 0.18 -0.12 20.69
C GLU A 144 0.61 -0.60 22.08
N GLU A 145 0.56 -1.91 22.34
CA GLU A 145 0.98 -2.50 23.61
C GLU A 145 2.50 -2.77 23.66
N ILE A 146 3.20 -2.63 22.52
CA ILE A 146 4.62 -2.91 22.39
C ILE A 146 5.44 -1.63 22.56
N ASN A 147 6.30 -1.61 23.58
CA ASN A 147 7.12 -0.46 23.97
C ASN A 147 8.62 -0.78 23.92
N GLY A 148 9.07 -1.40 22.84
CA GLY A 148 10.43 -1.87 22.64
C GLY A 148 10.79 -2.21 21.19
N LEU A 149 9.98 -1.80 20.22
CA LEU A 149 10.30 -2.01 18.82
C LEU A 149 11.52 -1.18 18.45
N TRP A 150 12.51 -1.87 17.90
CA TRP A 150 13.69 -1.31 17.25
C TRP A 150 13.48 -1.20 15.73
N GLU A 151 12.69 -2.12 15.16
CA GLU A 151 12.36 -2.14 13.73
C GLU A 151 10.87 -2.41 13.49
N ILE A 152 10.29 -1.63 12.57
CA ILE A 152 8.95 -1.84 12.01
C ILE A 152 9.06 -1.79 10.48
N ASP A 153 8.86 -2.93 9.81
CA ASP A 153 8.81 -3.04 8.34
C ASP A 153 7.44 -3.56 7.89
N ILE A 154 6.52 -2.66 7.54
CA ILE A 154 5.13 -2.99 7.18
C ILE A 154 4.75 -2.34 5.85
N PHE A 155 4.76 -3.12 4.76
CA PHE A 155 4.45 -2.61 3.42
C PHE A 155 3.89 -3.68 2.48
N GLY A 156 3.24 -3.26 1.38
CA GLY A 156 2.67 -4.15 0.39
C GLY A 156 1.51 -5.01 0.88
N ASN A 157 0.90 -4.67 2.02
CA ASN A 157 -0.31 -5.34 2.52
C ASN A 157 -1.53 -4.59 1.98
N ASN A 158 -1.94 -4.93 0.76
CA ASN A 158 -2.88 -4.12 -0.04
C ASN A 158 -4.25 -3.86 0.62
N ARG A 159 -4.67 -4.71 1.57
CA ARG A 159 -5.92 -4.53 2.33
C ARG A 159 -5.75 -3.87 3.69
N LEU A 160 -4.52 -3.66 4.14
CA LEU A 160 -4.23 -2.99 5.41
C LEU A 160 -4.47 -1.49 5.23
N GLY A 161 -5.73 -1.09 5.31
CA GLY A 161 -6.18 0.25 4.98
C GLY A 161 -5.74 1.32 5.99
N LYS A 162 -5.34 0.94 7.21
CA LYS A 162 -4.85 1.82 8.27
C LYS A 162 -4.14 1.00 9.36
N ILE A 163 -3.12 1.58 9.97
CA ILE A 163 -2.57 1.10 11.25
C ILE A 163 -3.07 2.07 12.33
N GLU A 164 -3.90 1.58 13.25
CA GLU A 164 -4.48 2.40 14.32
C GLU A 164 -3.39 2.93 15.26
N ASN A 165 -3.50 4.20 15.66
CA ASN A 165 -2.56 4.86 16.58
C ASN A 165 -1.08 4.82 16.16
N LEU A 166 -0.76 4.71 14.86
CA LEU A 166 0.62 4.58 14.38
C LEU A 166 1.54 5.72 14.84
N ASP A 167 1.04 6.95 14.91
CA ASP A 167 1.77 8.09 15.45
C ASP A 167 2.18 7.89 16.91
N ARG A 168 1.29 7.33 17.74
CA ARG A 168 1.57 7.02 19.15
C ARG A 168 2.50 5.84 19.30
N ILE A 169 2.36 4.82 18.46
CA ILE A 169 3.27 3.66 18.41
C ILE A 169 4.69 4.12 18.12
N ILE A 170 4.88 5.00 17.13
CA ILE A 170 6.20 5.58 16.81
C ILE A 170 6.75 6.34 18.02
N LEU A 171 5.92 7.16 18.69
CA LEU A 171 6.36 7.96 19.84
C LEU A 171 6.64 7.13 21.11
N SER A 172 5.97 6.00 21.31
CA SER A 172 6.16 5.15 22.51
C SER A 172 7.37 4.22 22.41
N ASN A 173 7.92 4.04 21.22
CA ASN A 173 9.08 3.19 20.96
C ASN A 173 10.35 4.03 20.80
N GLU A 174 10.91 4.52 21.91
CA GLU A 174 12.10 5.41 21.93
C GLU A 174 13.35 4.78 21.29
N GLU A 175 13.43 3.45 21.22
CA GLU A 175 14.53 2.70 20.61
C GLU A 175 14.31 2.39 19.12
N LEU A 176 13.19 2.81 18.53
CA LEU A 176 12.88 2.61 17.12
C LEU A 176 13.96 3.30 16.28
N ALA A 177 14.63 2.53 15.42
CA ALA A 177 15.71 3.02 14.59
C ALA A 177 15.48 2.79 13.10
N ASP A 178 14.78 1.70 12.74
CA ASP A 178 14.39 1.42 11.35
C ASP A 178 12.86 1.41 11.21
N LEU A 179 12.36 2.25 10.32
CA LEU A 179 10.95 2.39 10.04
C LEU A 179 10.74 2.32 8.54
N GLN A 180 10.09 1.26 8.09
CA GLN A 180 9.84 1.02 6.68
C GLN A 180 8.36 0.77 6.47
N LEU A 181 7.67 1.68 5.80
CA LEU A 181 6.21 1.66 5.69
C LEU A 181 5.75 1.92 4.26
N ASP A 182 4.54 1.50 3.90
CA ASP A 182 3.90 1.98 2.68
C ASP A 182 3.77 3.52 2.69
N VAL A 183 3.93 4.15 1.53
CA VAL A 183 3.67 5.58 1.34
C VAL A 183 2.27 5.96 1.83
N LEU A 184 1.28 5.08 1.68
CA LEU A 184 -0.10 5.29 2.16
C LEU A 184 -0.23 5.34 3.68
N SER A 185 0.74 4.83 4.44
CA SER A 185 0.76 4.86 5.91
C SER A 185 1.25 6.20 6.47
N PHE A 186 1.89 7.05 5.66
CA PHE A 186 2.43 8.34 6.12
C PHE A 186 1.40 9.23 6.85
N PRO A 187 0.16 9.42 6.34
CA PRO A 187 -0.85 10.22 7.05
C PRO A 187 -1.18 9.67 8.43
N ASP A 188 -1.18 8.35 8.61
CA ASP A 188 -1.48 7.72 9.89
C ASP A 188 -0.26 7.79 10.82
N ALA A 189 0.95 7.70 10.27
CA ALA A 189 2.21 7.84 11.02
C ALA A 189 2.42 9.24 11.62
N ILE A 190 1.88 10.28 10.99
CA ILE A 190 1.87 11.64 11.55
C ILE A 190 0.58 11.96 12.33
N GLY A 191 -0.35 11.01 12.47
CA GLY A 191 -1.59 11.24 13.22
C GLY A 191 -2.53 12.26 12.54
N LEU A 192 -2.62 12.25 11.21
CA LEU A 192 -3.41 13.20 10.45
C LEU A 192 -4.91 13.11 10.80
N ASN A 193 -5.45 14.21 11.31
CA ASN A 193 -6.89 14.44 11.43
C ASN A 193 -7.45 14.88 10.08
N ARG A 194 -8.16 13.98 9.39
CA ARG A 194 -8.69 14.22 8.04
C ARG A 194 -9.79 15.30 7.96
N SER A 195 -10.39 15.67 9.08
CA SER A 195 -11.42 16.71 9.15
C SER A 195 -10.82 18.11 9.25
N THR A 196 -9.68 18.26 9.93
CA THR A 196 -9.00 19.56 10.10
C THR A 196 -7.76 19.70 9.23
N MET A 197 -7.23 18.58 8.72
CA MET A 197 -5.93 18.44 8.08
C MET A 197 -4.74 18.79 8.98
N GLU A 198 -4.96 18.86 10.29
CA GLU A 198 -3.90 18.97 11.30
C GLU A 198 -3.33 17.59 11.61
N TYR A 199 -2.09 17.55 12.10
CA TYR A 199 -1.38 16.33 12.43
C TYR A 199 -0.56 16.50 13.71
N ASN A 200 -0.02 15.41 14.24
CA ASN A 200 0.82 15.38 15.43
C ASN A 200 2.25 15.84 15.08
N ASP A 201 2.60 17.07 15.48
CA ASP A 201 3.93 17.65 15.22
C ASP A 201 5.06 16.83 15.86
N ASP A 202 4.86 16.29 17.07
CA ASP A 202 5.87 15.48 17.76
C ASP A 202 6.17 14.19 16.98
N ALA A 203 5.14 13.55 16.42
CA ALA A 203 5.31 12.37 15.59
C ALA A 203 6.07 12.69 14.29
N LEU A 204 5.78 13.83 13.67
CA LEU A 204 6.51 14.28 12.48
C LEU A 204 7.99 14.57 12.79
N GLU A 205 8.30 15.21 13.92
CA GLU A 205 9.68 15.43 14.35
C GLU A 205 10.40 14.12 14.65
N ALA A 206 9.76 13.17 15.35
CA ALA A 206 10.32 11.85 15.57
C ALA A 206 10.66 11.14 14.23
N ILE A 207 9.72 11.14 13.27
CA ILE A 207 9.95 10.55 11.95
C ILE A 207 11.13 11.19 11.23
N LYS A 208 11.33 12.51 11.31
CA LYS A 208 12.45 13.20 10.64
C LYS A 208 13.82 12.75 11.16
N GLU A 209 13.92 12.37 12.43
CA GLU A 209 15.15 11.88 13.05
C GLU A 209 15.41 10.39 12.75
N LEU A 210 14.37 9.63 12.37
CA LEU A 210 14.51 8.24 11.92
C LEU A 210 15.09 8.15 10.49
N ASP A 211 15.80 7.06 10.18
CA ASP A 211 16.11 6.68 8.78
C ASP A 211 14.90 6.00 8.13
N ALA A 212 13.74 6.67 8.15
CA ALA A 212 12.51 6.07 7.68
C ALA A 212 12.44 6.01 6.14
N LYS A 213 11.99 4.86 5.64
CA LYS A 213 11.86 4.53 4.22
C LYS A 213 10.40 4.29 3.88
N TRP A 214 9.91 5.00 2.87
CA TRP A 214 8.53 4.90 2.43
C TRP A 214 8.49 4.14 1.11
N LYS A 215 7.72 3.06 1.09
CA LYS A 215 7.73 2.06 0.03
C LYS A 215 6.44 2.13 -0.79
N GLU A 216 6.56 1.85 -2.08
CA GLU A 216 5.44 1.45 -2.93
C GLU A 216 5.82 0.12 -3.57
N SER A 217 5.05 -0.92 -3.28
CA SER A 217 5.26 -2.26 -3.82
C SER A 217 4.83 -2.32 -5.27
N MET A 218 5.75 -2.69 -6.17
CA MET A 218 5.45 -2.99 -7.58
C MET A 218 5.40 -4.50 -7.80
N HIS A 219 4.95 -4.94 -8.98
CA HIS A 219 4.98 -6.35 -9.37
C HIS A 219 6.37 -6.99 -9.16
N GLY A 220 6.36 -8.21 -8.59
CA GLY A 220 7.57 -8.96 -8.24
C GLY A 220 8.26 -8.45 -6.97
N LYS A 221 9.59 -8.67 -6.85
CA LYS A 221 10.42 -8.16 -5.73
C LYS A 221 10.84 -6.68 -5.91
N THR A 222 10.10 -5.92 -6.71
CA THR A 222 10.47 -4.55 -7.04
C THR A 222 9.73 -3.57 -6.14
N GLN A 223 10.46 -2.58 -5.64
CA GLN A 223 9.90 -1.53 -4.80
C GLN A 223 10.39 -0.16 -5.30
N ILE A 224 9.54 0.84 -5.15
CA ILE A 224 9.95 2.24 -5.14
C ILE A 224 10.17 2.61 -3.68
N VAL A 225 11.32 3.22 -3.39
CA VAL A 225 11.65 3.67 -2.04
C VAL A 225 11.94 5.15 -2.09
N ILE A 226 11.28 5.92 -1.24
CA ILE A 226 11.54 7.34 -1.00
C ILE A 226 11.90 7.59 0.45
N ASN A 227 12.78 8.55 0.71
CA ASN A 227 13.18 8.91 2.06
C ASN A 227 12.22 9.95 2.69
N ASN A 228 12.44 10.27 3.96
CA ASN A 228 11.65 11.26 4.69
C ASN A 228 11.50 12.62 3.99
N ALA A 229 12.60 13.19 3.48
CA ALA A 229 12.54 14.48 2.81
C ALA A 229 11.63 14.44 1.57
N GLN A 230 11.71 13.36 0.78
CA GLN A 230 10.86 13.13 -0.38
C GLN A 230 9.40 12.87 0.01
N MET A 231 9.16 12.11 1.08
CA MET A 231 7.82 11.82 1.57
C MET A 231 7.12 13.07 2.12
N ILE A 232 7.82 13.89 2.91
CA ILE A 232 7.30 15.18 3.41
C ILE A 232 6.98 16.12 2.24
N LEU A 233 7.85 16.17 1.22
CA LEU A 233 7.60 16.95 0.01
C LEU A 233 6.35 16.46 -0.72
N LEU A 234 6.20 15.15 -0.90
CA LEU A 234 5.02 14.51 -1.49
C LEU A 234 3.75 14.85 -0.71
N HIS A 235 3.77 14.69 0.61
CA HIS A 235 2.63 14.98 1.48
C HIS A 235 2.20 16.45 1.40
N ASN A 236 3.15 17.38 1.54
CA ASN A 236 2.87 18.81 1.47
C ASN A 236 2.30 19.20 0.10
N LYS A 237 2.84 18.63 -0.98
CA LYS A 237 2.32 18.86 -2.32
C LYS A 237 0.90 18.31 -2.48
N ALA A 238 0.63 17.11 -1.97
CA ALA A 238 -0.70 16.51 -2.00
C ALA A 238 -1.73 17.34 -1.22
N CYS A 239 -1.38 17.81 -0.02
CA CYS A 239 -2.22 18.73 0.77
C CYS A 239 -2.50 20.04 0.02
N GLN A 240 -1.48 20.63 -0.62
CA GLN A 240 -1.65 21.82 -1.46
C GLN A 240 -2.61 21.56 -2.63
N ILE A 241 -2.45 20.43 -3.34
CA ILE A 241 -3.32 20.05 -4.46
C ILE A 241 -4.77 19.98 -3.99
N LEU A 242 -5.02 19.33 -2.85
CA LEU A 242 -6.37 19.20 -2.30
C LEU A 242 -6.95 20.57 -1.89
N ASP A 243 -6.20 21.42 -1.18
CA ASP A 243 -6.67 22.76 -0.78
C ASP A 243 -6.98 23.69 -1.98
N GLU A 244 -6.20 23.56 -3.05
CA GLU A 244 -6.36 24.40 -4.24
C GLU A 244 -7.51 23.94 -5.15
N ASN A 245 -7.83 22.64 -5.15
CA ASN A 245 -8.74 22.05 -6.14
C ASN A 245 -10.04 21.50 -5.56
N ILE A 246 -10.08 21.16 -4.26
CA ILE A 246 -11.20 20.45 -3.64
C ILE A 246 -11.70 21.23 -2.40
N PRO A 247 -12.98 21.63 -2.35
CA PRO A 247 -13.53 22.28 -1.17
C PRO A 247 -13.40 21.41 0.09
N MET A 248 -13.09 22.03 1.23
CA MET A 248 -13.19 21.35 2.53
C MET A 248 -14.65 20.94 2.78
N GLY A 249 -14.88 19.68 3.15
CA GLY A 249 -16.23 19.13 3.35
C GLY A 249 -17.00 18.80 2.07
N ALA A 250 -16.34 18.75 0.91
CA ALA A 250 -16.94 18.23 -0.32
C ALA A 250 -17.44 16.78 -0.12
N GLU A 251 -18.54 16.42 -0.78
CA GLU A 251 -19.01 15.02 -0.77
C GLU A 251 -18.01 14.09 -1.46
N THR A 252 -17.98 12.82 -1.06
CA THR A 252 -17.06 11.79 -1.60
C THR A 252 -16.95 11.80 -3.12
N LYS A 253 -18.08 11.89 -3.83
CA LYS A 253 -18.12 11.99 -5.29
C LYS A 253 -17.36 13.20 -5.83
N ASP A 254 -17.57 14.37 -5.22
CA ASP A 254 -16.94 15.62 -5.67
C ASP A 254 -15.44 15.63 -5.38
N ILE A 255 -15.03 14.95 -4.30
CA ILE A 255 -13.62 14.67 -4.01
C ILE A 255 -13.00 13.81 -5.12
N ILE A 256 -13.59 12.63 -5.42
CA ILE A 256 -13.08 11.69 -6.43
C ILE A 256 -12.98 12.35 -7.80
N VAL A 257 -14.07 12.94 -8.28
CA VAL A 257 -14.13 13.60 -9.60
C VAL A 257 -13.18 14.79 -9.66
N GLY A 258 -13.04 15.55 -8.58
CA GLY A 258 -12.13 16.69 -8.52
C GLY A 258 -10.66 16.28 -8.57
N ILE A 259 -10.29 15.21 -7.85
CA ILE A 259 -8.94 14.63 -7.89
C ILE A 259 -8.65 14.10 -9.29
N GLU A 260 -9.54 13.30 -9.87
CA GLU A 260 -9.34 12.74 -11.22
C GLU A 260 -9.23 13.85 -12.28
N ARG A 261 -10.03 14.90 -12.16
CA ARG A 261 -9.90 16.10 -13.00
C ARG A 261 -8.56 16.81 -12.84
N TYR A 262 -8.06 16.94 -11.61
CA TYR A 262 -6.74 17.51 -11.35
C TYR A 262 -5.66 16.66 -12.01
N MET A 263 -5.69 15.34 -11.82
CA MET A 263 -4.73 14.40 -12.42
C MET A 263 -4.76 14.51 -13.95
N ALA A 264 -5.96 14.50 -14.54
CA ALA A 264 -6.15 14.55 -15.98
C ALA A 264 -5.60 15.84 -16.61
N LYS A 265 -5.73 16.97 -15.91
CA LYS A 265 -5.28 18.27 -16.40
C LYS A 265 -3.79 18.52 -16.21
N ASN A 266 -3.21 18.02 -15.11
CA ASN A 266 -1.90 18.48 -14.66
C ASN A 266 -0.79 17.42 -14.78
N VAL A 267 -1.13 16.13 -14.81
CA VAL A 267 -0.13 15.05 -14.84
C VAL A 267 0.00 14.47 -16.26
N THR A 268 1.22 14.41 -16.79
CA THR A 268 1.49 13.99 -18.17
C THR A 268 2.14 12.61 -18.26
N TYR A 269 1.90 11.88 -19.35
CA TYR A 269 2.44 10.53 -19.51
C TYR A 269 3.96 10.54 -19.80
N ASP A 270 4.73 9.73 -19.08
CA ASP A 270 6.20 9.65 -19.22
C ASP A 270 6.66 8.58 -20.22
N TYR A 271 6.46 8.82 -21.51
CA TYR A 271 6.95 7.90 -22.56
C TYR A 271 8.47 7.68 -22.51
N VAL A 272 9.23 8.68 -22.06
CA VAL A 272 10.70 8.57 -21.97
C VAL A 272 11.10 7.70 -20.79
N GLY A 273 10.52 7.98 -19.60
CA GLY A 273 10.77 7.21 -18.39
C GLY A 273 10.34 5.75 -18.52
N MET A 274 9.21 5.49 -19.19
CA MET A 274 8.75 4.14 -19.54
C MET A 274 9.83 3.35 -20.30
N ASN A 275 10.38 3.95 -21.37
CA ASN A 275 11.41 3.34 -22.20
C ASN A 275 12.79 3.26 -21.50
N ASN A 276 12.94 3.86 -20.32
CA ASN A 276 14.17 3.86 -19.54
C ASN A 276 14.02 3.13 -18.21
N GLY A 277 13.43 1.93 -18.23
CA GLY A 277 13.27 1.10 -17.03
C GLY A 277 12.46 1.80 -15.93
N HIS A 278 11.39 2.49 -16.32
CA HIS A 278 10.46 3.21 -15.45
C HIS A 278 11.12 4.29 -14.58
N THR A 279 12.17 4.92 -15.09
CA THR A 279 12.98 5.85 -14.33
C THR A 279 13.06 7.22 -15.00
N SER A 280 12.46 8.24 -14.37
CA SER A 280 12.46 9.62 -14.88
C SER A 280 13.84 10.27 -14.72
N GLY A 281 14.29 10.91 -15.78
CA GLY A 281 15.54 11.66 -15.81
C GLY A 281 15.94 12.00 -17.24
N THR A 282 17.18 12.46 -17.38
CA THR A 282 17.74 12.86 -18.68
C THR A 282 19.01 12.07 -18.92
N LYS A 283 19.10 11.44 -20.09
CA LYS A 283 20.35 10.85 -20.56
C LYS A 283 21.30 11.97 -20.98
N MET A 284 22.45 12.06 -20.31
CA MET A 284 23.50 13.03 -20.56
C MET A 284 24.33 12.60 -21.78
N GLN A 285 25.07 13.56 -22.37
CA GLN A 285 25.86 13.32 -23.59
C GLN A 285 26.98 12.29 -23.41
N ASP A 286 27.50 12.15 -22.19
CA ASP A 286 28.53 11.17 -21.81
C ASP A 286 27.96 9.77 -21.53
N GLY A 287 26.65 9.57 -21.71
CA GLY A 287 25.95 8.32 -21.47
C GLY A 287 25.50 8.11 -20.02
N THR A 288 25.82 9.02 -19.09
CA THR A 288 25.29 8.99 -17.72
C THR A 288 23.82 9.42 -17.67
N TYR A 289 23.10 9.08 -16.59
CA TYR A 289 21.68 9.41 -16.44
C TYR A 289 21.46 10.27 -15.21
N LEU A 290 20.96 11.50 -15.40
CA LEU A 290 20.61 12.41 -14.32
C LEU A 290 19.17 12.15 -13.90
N MET A 291 19.00 11.52 -12.75
CA MET A 291 17.72 11.17 -12.16
C MET A 291 16.96 12.43 -11.72
N SER A 292 15.68 12.53 -12.06
CA SER A 292 14.81 13.63 -11.59
C SER A 292 13.87 13.23 -10.45
N GLY A 293 13.82 11.94 -10.12
CA GLY A 293 12.98 11.36 -9.07
C GLY A 293 13.55 10.03 -8.55
N PRO A 294 12.83 9.31 -7.69
CA PRO A 294 13.26 8.01 -7.19
C PRO A 294 13.50 7.00 -8.32
N LYS A 295 14.37 6.03 -8.04
CA LYS A 295 14.61 4.89 -8.94
C LYS A 295 13.29 4.14 -9.15
N LYS A 296 12.98 3.79 -10.41
CA LYS A 296 11.68 3.21 -10.81
C LYS A 296 10.46 4.11 -10.51
N GLY A 297 10.69 5.38 -10.21
CA GLY A 297 9.69 6.33 -9.74
C GLY A 297 8.57 6.64 -10.73
N CYS A 298 8.69 6.30 -12.02
CA CYS A 298 7.61 6.58 -12.98
C CYS A 298 6.28 5.92 -12.60
N ASN A 299 6.33 4.80 -11.87
CA ASN A 299 5.14 4.11 -11.36
C ASN A 299 4.67 4.64 -9.99
N GLY A 300 5.39 5.59 -9.37
CA GLY A 300 5.15 6.02 -8.00
C GLY A 300 4.36 7.32 -7.87
N ALA A 301 3.72 7.50 -6.72
CA ALA A 301 2.98 8.72 -6.38
C ALA A 301 3.89 9.97 -6.39
N PHE A 302 5.16 9.82 -6.02
CA PHE A 302 6.13 10.93 -6.01
C PHE A 302 6.23 11.58 -7.40
N ASN A 303 6.45 10.80 -8.45
CA ASN A 303 6.59 11.36 -9.80
C ASN A 303 5.28 11.96 -10.29
N ALA A 304 4.15 11.30 -9.99
CA ALA A 304 2.84 11.79 -10.38
C ALA A 304 2.55 13.18 -9.80
N LEU A 305 2.81 13.40 -8.51
CA LEU A 305 2.41 14.64 -7.82
C LEU A 305 3.51 15.71 -7.75
N ILE A 306 4.78 15.31 -7.68
CA ILE A 306 5.92 16.25 -7.62
C ILE A 306 6.40 16.63 -9.01
N LEU A 307 6.61 15.63 -9.88
CA LEU A 307 7.11 15.87 -11.24
C LEU A 307 5.99 16.15 -12.24
N ASN A 308 4.73 15.94 -11.86
CA ASN A 308 3.56 16.05 -12.74
C ASN A 308 3.71 15.17 -13.99
N LYS A 309 4.42 14.04 -13.85
CA LYS A 309 4.80 13.19 -14.97
C LYS A 309 5.06 11.76 -14.50
N CYS A 310 4.30 10.80 -15.00
CA CYS A 310 4.38 9.40 -14.59
C CYS A 310 3.85 8.46 -15.68
N VAL A 311 3.89 7.14 -15.46
CA VAL A 311 3.18 6.14 -16.29
C VAL A 311 1.92 5.65 -15.56
N CYS A 312 1.20 4.69 -16.14
CA CYS A 312 -0.15 4.27 -15.70
C CYS A 312 -0.27 4.09 -14.19
N GLU A 313 0.60 3.28 -13.57
CA GLU A 313 0.55 3.00 -12.13
C GLU A 313 0.89 4.22 -11.26
N GLY A 314 1.69 5.17 -11.77
CA GLY A 314 1.94 6.42 -11.07
C GLY A 314 0.69 7.28 -10.97
N TYR A 315 -0.18 7.28 -11.98
CA TYR A 315 -1.46 7.99 -11.91
C TYR A 315 -2.35 7.41 -10.81
N THR A 316 -2.48 6.09 -10.75
CA THR A 316 -3.33 5.43 -9.76
C THR A 316 -2.76 5.62 -8.34
N ARG A 317 -1.45 5.42 -8.11
CA ARG A 317 -0.84 5.69 -6.79
C ARG A 317 -0.93 7.15 -6.35
N GLY A 318 -0.72 8.10 -7.26
CA GLY A 318 -0.92 9.52 -6.98
C GLY A 318 -2.36 9.85 -6.57
N MET A 319 -3.33 9.27 -7.27
CA MET A 319 -4.76 9.40 -6.95
C MET A 319 -5.11 8.72 -5.62
N GLN A 320 -4.60 7.51 -5.35
CA GLN A 320 -4.77 6.80 -4.08
C GLN A 320 -4.30 7.66 -2.90
N TYR A 321 -3.10 8.25 -3.00
CA TYR A 321 -2.57 9.08 -1.91
C TYR A 321 -3.46 10.31 -1.63
N LEU A 322 -3.93 11.01 -2.68
CA LEU A 322 -4.84 12.14 -2.54
C LEU A 322 -6.19 11.74 -1.91
N LEU A 323 -6.71 10.55 -2.25
CA LEU A 323 -7.96 10.02 -1.69
C LEU A 323 -7.79 9.56 -0.23
N LYS A 324 -6.66 8.93 0.10
CA LYS A 324 -6.29 8.52 1.47
C LYS A 324 -6.24 9.71 2.44
N LEU A 325 -5.75 10.88 1.99
CA LEU A 325 -5.78 12.13 2.76
C LEU A 325 -7.20 12.63 3.04
N ARG A 326 -8.20 12.20 2.26
CA ARG A 326 -9.62 12.47 2.47
C ARG A 326 -10.36 11.32 3.14
N GLY A 327 -9.65 10.28 3.57
CA GLY A 327 -10.22 9.13 4.26
C GLY A 327 -11.04 8.21 3.36
N ILE A 328 -10.78 8.24 2.04
CA ILE A 328 -11.44 7.37 1.07
C ILE A 328 -10.49 6.21 0.78
N GLN A 329 -10.93 4.99 1.08
CA GLN A 329 -10.20 3.77 0.82
C GLN A 329 -10.29 3.37 -0.66
N THR A 330 -9.15 2.90 -1.17
CA THR A 330 -8.95 2.55 -2.57
C THR A 330 -7.88 1.49 -2.70
N HIS A 331 -7.85 0.81 -3.84
CA HIS A 331 -6.74 -0.07 -4.21
C HIS A 331 -6.44 0.02 -5.71
N ASN A 332 -5.20 -0.33 -6.05
CA ASN A 332 -4.81 -0.53 -7.45
C ASN A 332 -5.42 -1.81 -8.00
N VAL A 333 -5.80 -1.76 -9.26
CA VAL A 333 -6.30 -2.90 -10.01
C VAL A 333 -5.49 -3.02 -11.29
N ASP A 334 -4.81 -4.15 -11.43
CA ASP A 334 -4.06 -4.46 -12.64
C ASP A 334 -4.99 -4.89 -13.75
N CYS A 335 -4.70 -4.45 -14.97
CA CYS A 335 -5.52 -4.78 -16.12
C CYS A 335 -4.78 -4.65 -17.46
N TYR A 336 -5.47 -5.05 -18.52
CA TYR A 336 -5.04 -4.93 -19.90
C TYR A 336 -5.94 -3.97 -20.64
N ALA A 337 -5.37 -3.21 -21.57
CA ALA A 337 -6.20 -2.48 -22.53
C ALA A 337 -6.90 -3.46 -23.47
N GLY A 338 -8.21 -3.34 -23.57
CA GLY A 338 -9.07 -4.18 -24.39
C GLY A 338 -10.08 -4.98 -23.58
N LYS A 339 -11.23 -5.24 -24.20
CA LYS A 339 -12.26 -6.12 -23.65
C LYS A 339 -11.78 -7.57 -23.68
N ASP A 340 -12.12 -8.31 -22.64
CA ASP A 340 -11.94 -9.76 -22.63
C ASP A 340 -12.97 -10.43 -23.55
N GLU A 341 -12.57 -10.77 -24.77
CA GLU A 341 -13.37 -11.56 -25.71
C GLU A 341 -13.21 -13.07 -25.50
N THR A 342 -12.25 -13.45 -24.65
CA THR A 342 -11.84 -14.83 -24.40
C THR A 342 -12.43 -15.41 -23.12
N HIS A 343 -13.14 -14.60 -22.33
CA HIS A 343 -13.67 -14.95 -21.00
C HIS A 343 -12.58 -15.44 -20.04
N MET A 344 -11.35 -14.95 -20.19
CA MET A 344 -10.25 -15.27 -19.30
C MET A 344 -10.55 -14.83 -17.86
N ALA A 345 -11.17 -13.67 -17.64
CA ALA A 345 -11.50 -13.17 -16.29
C ALA A 345 -12.75 -13.81 -15.65
N ASP A 346 -13.37 -14.83 -16.27
CA ASP A 346 -14.54 -15.53 -15.73
C ASP A 346 -14.14 -16.74 -14.89
N GLU A 347 -14.22 -16.60 -13.55
CA GLU A 347 -13.91 -17.67 -12.59
C GLU A 347 -14.80 -18.92 -12.71
N SER A 348 -15.92 -18.86 -13.45
CA SER A 348 -16.85 -19.99 -13.62
C SER A 348 -16.48 -20.94 -14.77
N MET A 349 -15.47 -20.60 -15.59
CA MET A 349 -14.99 -21.44 -16.69
C MET A 349 -14.02 -22.53 -16.19
N LYS A 350 -14.07 -23.71 -16.81
CA LYS A 350 -13.11 -24.80 -16.55
C LYS A 350 -11.75 -24.44 -17.14
N GLU A 351 -10.69 -24.67 -16.37
CA GLU A 351 -9.33 -24.41 -16.79
C GLU A 351 -8.97 -25.18 -18.07
N ASP A 352 -8.40 -24.48 -19.06
CA ASP A 352 -7.80 -25.06 -20.25
C ASP A 352 -6.46 -24.39 -20.59
N LEU A 353 -5.86 -24.79 -21.72
CA LEU A 353 -4.56 -24.27 -22.17
C LEU A 353 -4.56 -22.74 -22.44
N TYR A 354 -5.72 -22.10 -22.58
CA TYR A 354 -5.86 -20.66 -22.80
C TYR A 354 -6.15 -19.90 -21.50
N THR A 355 -6.67 -20.55 -20.45
CA THR A 355 -6.78 -19.99 -19.10
C THR A 355 -5.50 -20.19 -18.26
N THR A 356 -4.60 -21.10 -18.69
CA THR A 356 -3.36 -21.46 -17.97
C THR A 356 -2.10 -20.77 -18.50
N TYR A 357 -2.14 -20.21 -19.72
CA TYR A 357 -1.01 -19.48 -20.29
C TYR A 357 -1.19 -17.97 -20.08
N THR A 358 -0.52 -17.47 -19.04
CA THR A 358 0.07 -16.13 -18.94
C THR A 358 -0.58 -15.08 -19.84
N ILE A 359 -1.77 -14.61 -19.45
CA ILE A 359 -1.90 -13.17 -19.27
C ILE A 359 -0.64 -12.76 -18.48
N PRO A 360 0.26 -11.91 -18.99
CA PRO A 360 1.43 -11.49 -18.23
C PRO A 360 1.05 -11.25 -16.76
N GLU A 361 1.85 -11.76 -15.84
CA GLU A 361 1.49 -11.77 -14.42
C GLU A 361 1.28 -10.33 -13.88
N ASP A 362 1.61 -9.33 -14.71
CA ASP A 362 1.35 -7.90 -14.72
C ASP A 362 0.32 -7.50 -15.81
N GLY A 363 -0.84 -6.98 -15.43
CA GLY A 363 -1.52 -6.04 -16.34
C GLY A 363 -0.53 -4.96 -16.77
N TYR A 364 -0.32 -4.73 -18.07
CA TYR A 364 0.57 -3.62 -18.50
C TYR A 364 -0.07 -2.24 -18.26
N HIS A 365 -1.28 -2.23 -17.72
CA HIS A 365 -2.03 -1.05 -17.35
C HIS A 365 -2.55 -1.17 -15.92
N SER A 366 -2.73 -0.02 -15.27
CA SER A 366 -3.20 0.08 -13.89
C SER A 366 -4.38 1.05 -13.83
N ILE A 367 -5.46 0.61 -13.21
CA ILE A 367 -6.61 1.43 -12.85
C ILE A 367 -6.79 1.42 -11.32
N ILE A 368 -7.73 2.20 -10.82
CA ILE A 368 -8.01 2.31 -9.39
C ILE A 368 -9.47 1.96 -9.12
N CYS A 369 -9.71 1.21 -8.05
CA CYS A 369 -11.05 0.97 -7.53
C CYS A 369 -11.26 1.74 -6.22
N ILE A 370 -12.45 2.34 -6.08
CA ILE A 370 -12.84 3.18 -4.94
C ILE A 370 -13.75 2.36 -4.02
N ASP A 371 -13.14 1.72 -3.03
CA ASP A 371 -13.82 0.78 -2.13
C ASP A 371 -15.00 1.45 -1.40
N ASP A 372 -14.79 2.66 -0.86
CA ASP A 372 -15.79 3.41 -0.10
C ASP A 372 -16.86 4.10 -0.96
N TYR A 373 -16.88 3.84 -2.28
CA TYR A 373 -17.85 4.46 -3.19
C TYR A 373 -18.41 3.47 -4.21
N ASP A 374 -19.09 2.46 -3.68
CA ASP A 374 -19.73 1.35 -4.41
C ASP A 374 -18.74 0.47 -5.20
N ALA A 375 -17.47 0.43 -4.76
CA ALA A 375 -16.38 -0.26 -5.46
C ALA A 375 -16.32 0.10 -6.96
N LEU A 376 -16.47 1.39 -7.28
CA LEU A 376 -16.41 1.87 -8.66
C LEU A 376 -14.98 2.11 -9.10
N TYR A 377 -14.76 2.01 -10.41
CA TYR A 377 -13.45 2.08 -11.03
C TYR A 377 -13.22 3.43 -11.69
N CYS A 378 -11.99 3.90 -11.67
CA CYS A 378 -11.50 5.06 -12.38
C CYS A 378 -10.24 4.70 -13.16
N ASP A 379 -10.04 5.34 -14.33
CA ASP A 379 -8.78 5.27 -15.06
C ASP A 379 -8.19 6.68 -15.24
N PRO A 380 -7.45 7.17 -14.24
CA PRO A 380 -6.88 8.51 -14.28
C PRO A 380 -5.84 8.67 -15.39
N CYS A 381 -5.21 7.60 -15.88
CA CYS A 381 -4.22 7.66 -16.94
C CYS A 381 -4.87 7.88 -18.30
N TRP A 382 -5.90 7.10 -18.64
CA TRP A 382 -6.62 7.27 -19.91
C TRP A 382 -7.43 8.57 -19.93
N ASP A 383 -8.04 8.94 -18.80
CA ASP A 383 -8.70 10.24 -18.69
C ASP A 383 -7.71 11.39 -18.87
N ALA A 384 -6.48 11.31 -18.34
CA ALA A 384 -5.43 12.30 -18.62
C ALA A 384 -5.07 12.37 -20.11
N CYS A 385 -4.89 11.21 -20.76
CA CYS A 385 -4.56 11.16 -22.19
C CYS A 385 -5.66 11.80 -23.05
N GLN A 386 -6.94 11.47 -22.78
CA GLN A 386 -8.09 12.09 -23.46
C GLN A 386 -8.21 13.59 -23.14
N TYR A 387 -7.98 13.96 -21.88
CA TYR A 387 -8.06 15.34 -21.42
C TYR A 387 -6.96 16.23 -22.03
N GLN A 388 -5.80 15.68 -22.37
CA GLN A 388 -4.69 16.44 -22.93
C GLN A 388 -4.64 16.41 -24.46
N ALA A 389 -5.24 15.39 -25.09
CA ALA A 389 -5.34 15.31 -26.54
C ALA A 389 -6.14 16.49 -27.13
N LYS A 390 -5.69 17.04 -28.26
CA LYS A 390 -6.29 18.23 -28.93
C LYS A 390 -7.80 18.12 -29.15
N TYR A 391 -8.27 16.91 -29.48
CA TYR A 391 -9.68 16.61 -29.75
C TYR A 391 -10.24 15.52 -28.82
N GLY A 392 -9.54 15.21 -27.72
CA GLY A 392 -9.97 14.17 -26.78
C GLY A 392 -11.07 14.64 -25.84
N ASN A 393 -11.76 13.66 -25.23
CA ASN A 393 -12.89 13.91 -24.35
C ASN A 393 -12.46 14.52 -23.01
N LYS A 394 -13.09 15.63 -22.60
CA LYS A 394 -12.79 16.36 -21.34
C LYS A 394 -13.73 16.02 -20.18
N ASP A 395 -14.69 15.13 -20.44
CA ASP A 395 -15.76 14.77 -19.50
C ASP A 395 -15.40 13.58 -18.61
N LEU A 396 -14.13 13.15 -18.58
CA LEU A 396 -13.63 12.04 -17.77
C LEU A 396 -14.37 10.71 -18.04
N PRO A 397 -14.35 10.19 -19.27
CA PRO A 397 -15.11 9.00 -19.67
C PRO A 397 -14.88 7.75 -18.80
N TYR A 398 -13.72 7.63 -18.14
CA TYR A 398 -13.38 6.44 -17.35
C TYR A 398 -13.56 6.63 -15.84
N CYS A 399 -13.90 7.83 -15.38
CA CYS A 399 -14.26 8.13 -14.00
C CYS A 399 -15.57 7.44 -13.55
N LEU A 400 -15.53 6.78 -12.38
CA LEU A 400 -16.66 6.21 -11.63
C LEU A 400 -17.50 5.20 -12.42
N LYS A 401 -16.83 4.23 -13.03
CA LYS A 401 -17.39 3.13 -13.83
C LYS A 401 -17.72 1.92 -12.96
N THR A 402 -18.81 1.22 -13.27
CA THR A 402 -19.05 -0.12 -12.70
C THR A 402 -18.04 -1.14 -13.23
N LYS A 403 -17.95 -2.31 -12.60
CA LYS A 403 -17.09 -3.41 -13.10
C LYS A 403 -17.48 -3.78 -14.53
N ALA A 404 -18.77 -3.92 -14.82
CA ALA A 404 -19.25 -4.20 -16.17
C ALA A 404 -18.83 -3.14 -17.19
N GLU A 405 -19.02 -1.85 -16.89
CA GLU A 405 -18.67 -0.79 -17.83
C GLU A 405 -17.16 -0.65 -18.04
N ILE A 406 -16.35 -0.69 -16.98
CA ILE A 406 -14.89 -0.58 -17.15
C ILE A 406 -14.36 -1.79 -17.93
N SER A 407 -14.98 -2.96 -17.74
CA SER A 407 -14.62 -4.21 -18.43
C SER A 407 -14.91 -4.20 -19.94
N GLU A 408 -15.68 -3.23 -20.45
CA GLU A 408 -15.86 -3.04 -21.89
C GLU A 408 -14.56 -2.58 -22.59
N THR A 409 -13.60 -2.06 -21.83
CA THR A 409 -12.34 -1.52 -22.35
C THR A 409 -11.11 -2.03 -21.59
N HIS A 410 -11.32 -2.71 -20.46
CA HIS A 410 -10.25 -3.22 -19.60
C HIS A 410 -10.48 -4.68 -19.27
N THR A 411 -9.49 -5.54 -19.48
CA THR A 411 -9.53 -6.90 -18.94
C THR A 411 -8.86 -6.87 -17.57
N LEU A 412 -9.66 -6.95 -16.52
CA LEU A 412 -9.20 -6.88 -15.13
C LEU A 412 -8.43 -8.15 -14.76
N SER A 413 -7.45 -8.03 -13.85
CA SER A 413 -6.73 -9.17 -13.32
C SER A 413 -7.68 -10.14 -12.61
N PHE A 414 -7.30 -11.41 -12.57
CA PHE A 414 -8.02 -12.44 -11.82
C PHE A 414 -8.03 -12.19 -10.30
N ASP A 415 -7.08 -11.39 -9.83
CA ASP A 415 -6.99 -11.06 -8.42
C ASP A 415 -8.01 -10.03 -7.99
N GLU A 416 -8.52 -9.28 -8.96
CA GLU A 416 -9.57 -8.32 -8.74
C GLU A 416 -10.81 -8.97 -8.14
N ARG A 417 -11.35 -8.31 -7.12
CA ARG A 417 -12.44 -8.85 -6.30
C ARG A 417 -13.73 -9.01 -7.10
N VAL A 418 -14.52 -10.01 -6.72
CA VAL A 418 -15.91 -10.10 -7.20
C VAL A 418 -16.72 -9.01 -6.50
N VAL A 419 -17.11 -7.98 -7.25
CA VAL A 419 -17.93 -6.87 -6.76
C VAL A 419 -19.28 -6.86 -7.47
N SER A 420 -20.35 -6.61 -6.69
CA SER A 420 -21.72 -6.57 -7.20
C SER A 420 -22.18 -5.13 -7.41
N ASN A 421 -21.57 -4.42 -8.36
CA ASN A 421 -21.92 -3.02 -8.68
C ASN A 421 -22.56 -2.84 -10.06
N ASN A 422 -22.71 -3.91 -10.84
CA ASN A 422 -23.22 -3.87 -12.22
C ASN A 422 -24.65 -3.32 -12.37
N HIS A 423 -25.43 -3.29 -11.28
CA HIS A 423 -26.77 -2.73 -11.25
C HIS A 423 -26.79 -1.20 -11.10
N LEU A 424 -25.64 -0.58 -10.80
CA LEU A 424 -25.52 0.84 -10.57
C LEU A 424 -25.26 1.59 -11.88
N SER A 425 -26.28 2.11 -12.55
CA SER A 425 -26.04 3.07 -13.62
C SER A 425 -25.82 4.47 -13.02
N LYS A 426 -24.57 4.92 -12.85
CA LYS A 426 -24.33 6.32 -12.48
C LYS A 426 -24.51 7.22 -13.70
N SER A 427 -25.50 8.10 -13.62
CA SER A 427 -25.77 9.05 -14.70
C SER A 427 -24.55 9.93 -14.93
N ARG A 428 -24.05 9.96 -16.17
CA ARG A 428 -22.94 10.83 -16.59
C ARG A 428 -23.20 12.31 -16.33
N ASN A 429 -24.48 12.73 -16.25
CA ASN A 429 -24.86 14.09 -15.85
C ASN A 429 -24.39 14.43 -14.43
N LEU A 430 -24.37 13.46 -13.50
CA LEU A 430 -23.93 13.68 -12.12
C LEU A 430 -22.42 13.97 -12.04
N ILE A 431 -21.63 13.34 -12.91
CA ILE A 431 -20.18 13.61 -13.05
C ILE A 431 -19.99 15.00 -13.65
N ALA A 432 -20.72 15.34 -14.72
CA ALA A 432 -20.66 16.67 -15.32
C ALA A 432 -21.02 17.80 -14.32
N ASP A 433 -22.01 17.58 -13.46
CA ASP A 433 -22.38 18.56 -12.44
C ASP A 433 -21.34 18.65 -11.32
N SER A 434 -20.69 17.54 -10.96
CA SER A 434 -19.55 17.53 -10.05
C SER A 434 -18.36 18.33 -10.60
N ILE A 435 -18.04 18.13 -11.88
CA ILE A 435 -17.02 18.90 -12.61
C ILE A 435 -17.32 20.41 -12.52
N LYS A 436 -18.56 20.82 -12.79
CA LYS A 436 -18.96 22.25 -12.71
C LYS A 436 -18.80 22.83 -11.31
N ARG A 437 -19.14 22.07 -10.25
CA ARG A 437 -18.96 22.51 -8.86
C ARG A 437 -17.49 22.72 -8.53
N ASN A 438 -16.63 21.77 -8.87
CA ASN A 438 -15.18 21.88 -8.66
C ASN A 438 -14.56 23.04 -9.45
N ASP A 439 -14.94 23.20 -10.72
CA ASP A 439 -14.46 24.32 -11.54
C ASP A 439 -14.89 25.68 -10.97
N LEU A 440 -16.12 25.77 -10.44
CA LEU A 440 -16.60 26.99 -9.78
C LEU A 440 -15.80 27.30 -8.51
N PHE A 441 -15.46 26.30 -7.70
CA PHE A 441 -14.62 26.45 -6.52
C PHE A 441 -13.24 27.00 -6.89
N VAL A 442 -12.55 26.34 -7.83
CA VAL A 442 -11.21 26.75 -8.29
C VAL A 442 -11.24 28.18 -8.83
N LYS A 443 -12.22 28.50 -9.67
CA LYS A 443 -12.38 29.85 -10.22
C LYS A 443 -12.58 30.90 -9.13
N THR A 444 -13.49 30.63 -8.19
CA THR A 444 -13.81 31.55 -7.09
C THR A 444 -12.58 31.81 -6.21
N ARG A 445 -11.81 30.76 -5.91
CA ARG A 445 -10.55 30.87 -5.17
C ARG A 445 -9.53 31.74 -5.91
N MET A 446 -9.32 31.48 -7.21
CA MET A 446 -8.40 32.27 -8.03
C MET A 446 -8.80 33.74 -8.12
N ASP A 447 -10.08 34.04 -8.24
CA ASP A 447 -10.59 35.42 -8.27
C ASP A 447 -10.35 36.13 -6.92
N ARG A 448 -10.54 35.44 -5.79
CA ARG A 448 -10.19 35.97 -4.45
C ARG A 448 -8.69 36.28 -4.33
N ILE A 449 -7.82 35.39 -4.79
CA ILE A 449 -6.36 35.59 -4.75
C ILE A 449 -5.97 36.81 -5.59
N LYS A 450 -6.50 36.93 -6.81
CA LYS A 450 -6.24 38.09 -7.69
C LYS A 450 -6.69 39.40 -7.03
N ASN A 451 -7.87 39.41 -6.43
CA ASN A 451 -8.41 40.58 -5.72
C ASN A 451 -7.52 40.96 -4.52
N MET A 452 -7.08 39.99 -3.73
CA MET A 452 -6.17 40.21 -2.61
C MET A 452 -4.82 40.79 -3.07
N GLN A 453 -4.23 40.23 -4.13
CA GLN A 453 -2.98 40.75 -4.72
C GLN A 453 -3.14 42.19 -5.22
N GLN A 454 -4.28 42.52 -5.83
CA GLN A 454 -4.55 43.88 -6.29
C GLN A 454 -4.67 44.86 -5.11
N SER A 455 -5.37 44.47 -4.04
CA SER A 455 -5.48 45.26 -2.82
C SER A 455 -4.12 45.50 -2.16
N LEU A 456 -3.26 44.47 -2.05
CA LEU A 456 -1.91 44.59 -1.53
C LEU A 456 -1.03 45.53 -2.38
N LYS A 457 -1.16 45.49 -3.71
CA LYS A 457 -0.46 46.43 -4.61
C LYS A 457 -0.91 47.87 -4.38
N ARG A 458 -2.21 48.12 -4.25
CA ARG A 458 -2.75 49.45 -3.94
C ARG A 458 -2.25 49.97 -2.60
N TYR A 459 -2.26 49.13 -1.56
CA TYR A 459 -1.78 49.48 -0.23
C TYR A 459 -0.28 49.83 -0.23
N ARG A 460 0.55 49.05 -0.94
CA ARG A 460 1.98 49.38 -1.12
C ARG A 460 2.19 50.71 -1.85
N GLY A 461 1.39 51.00 -2.88
CA GLY A 461 1.40 52.29 -3.58
C GLY A 461 1.08 53.46 -2.64
N GLN A 462 0.03 53.34 -1.83
CA GLN A 462 -0.35 54.36 -0.85
C GLN A 462 0.74 54.62 0.21
N ILE A 463 1.46 53.58 0.66
CA ILE A 463 2.59 53.74 1.58
C ILE A 463 3.75 54.48 0.91
N LEU A 464 4.05 54.17 -0.35
CA LEU A 464 5.11 54.84 -1.12
C LEU A 464 4.77 56.32 -1.33
N ASP A 465 3.55 56.62 -1.73
CA ASP A 465 3.07 58.00 -1.94
C ASP A 465 3.11 58.81 -0.65
N LYS A 466 2.72 58.21 0.49
CA LYS A 466 2.80 58.84 1.81
C LYS A 466 4.26 59.12 2.23
N LYS A 467 5.18 58.19 1.99
CA LYS A 467 6.61 58.38 2.29
C LYS A 467 7.28 59.44 1.40
N ILE A 468 6.79 59.67 0.19
CA ILE A 468 7.25 60.73 -0.69
C ILE A 468 6.67 62.08 -0.23
N GLY A 469 5.38 62.11 0.13
CA GLY A 469 4.73 63.29 0.69
C GLY A 469 5.33 63.77 2.02
N ASP A 470 5.79 62.87 2.87
CA ASP A 470 6.46 63.21 4.14
C ASP A 470 7.94 63.66 3.96
N ARG A 471 8.50 63.59 2.75
CA ARG A 471 9.89 63.97 2.41
C ARG A 471 9.99 65.26 1.57
N LEU A 472 8.86 65.78 1.10
CA LEU A 472 8.72 67.08 0.43
C LEU A 472 8.22 68.10 1.46
#